data_AF-F8C1M8-F1
#
_entry.id   AF-F8C1M8-F1
#
_cell.length_a   1.000
_cell.length_b   1.000
_cell.length_c   1.000
_cell.angle_alpha   90.00
_cell.angle_beta   90.00
_cell.angle_gamma   90.00
#
_symmetry.space_group_name_H-M   'P 1'
#
loop_
_entity.id
_entity.type
_entity.pdbx_description
1 polymer ?
#
loop_
_entity_poly.entity_id
_entity_poly.type
_entity_poly.pdbx_seq_one_letter_code
_entity_poly.pdbx_strand_id
1 'polypeptide(L)'
;MIQSWDRRMLTRMQAAQAQTQRHLGVIERQIAARAARLTVTDHAKRRQFGRSASRWTNADERLFQQHVAELTLARCGEIDALLCKLDRQERAMAEFQTLNDGSSAGP
;
A
#
# COMPACT_ATOMS: atom_id res chain seq x y z
N MET A 1 0.09 -16.10 -34.33
CA MET A 1 1.47 -16.15 -33.79
C MET A 1 1.63 -14.93 -32.89
N ILE A 2 1.36 -15.07 -31.58
CA ILE A 2 1.46 -13.95 -30.63
C ILE A 2 2.93 -13.51 -30.62
N GLN A 3 3.20 -12.27 -31.00
CA GLN A 3 4.56 -11.77 -31.20
C GLN A 3 5.29 -11.81 -29.85
N SER A 4 6.55 -12.27 -29.85
CA SER A 4 7.38 -12.31 -28.63
C SER A 4 7.53 -10.94 -27.94
N TRP A 5 7.29 -9.86 -28.70
CA TRP A 5 7.22 -8.48 -28.22
C TRP A 5 6.01 -8.20 -27.33
N ASP A 6 4.84 -8.77 -27.62
CA ASP A 6 3.62 -8.56 -26.82
C ASP A 6 3.75 -9.16 -25.43
N ARG A 7 4.34 -10.37 -25.36
CA ARG A 7 4.63 -11.03 -24.08
C ARG A 7 5.61 -10.21 -23.24
N ARG A 8 6.68 -9.67 -23.84
CA ARG A 8 7.67 -8.85 -23.14
C ARG A 8 7.08 -7.54 -22.64
N MET A 9 6.23 -6.88 -23.42
CA MET A 9 5.55 -5.65 -23.00
C MET A 9 4.60 -5.91 -21.83
N LEU A 10 3.76 -6.93 -21.92
CA LEU A 10 2.85 -7.31 -20.83
C LEU A 10 3.61 -7.63 -19.54
N THR A 11 4.72 -8.38 -19.60
CA THR A 11 5.56 -8.66 -18.42
C THR A 11 6.12 -7.38 -17.79
N ARG A 12 6.51 -6.38 -18.60
CA ARG A 12 6.99 -5.08 -18.08
C ARG A 12 5.87 -4.29 -17.39
N MET A 13 4.67 -4.30 -17.95
CA MET A 13 3.50 -3.64 -17.34
C MET A 13 3.13 -4.29 -16.01
N GLN A 14 3.11 -5.62 -15.95
CA GLN A 14 2.89 -6.39 -14.72
C GLN A 14 3.98 -6.12 -13.67
N ALA A 15 5.25 -6.03 -14.08
CA ALA A 15 6.34 -5.69 -13.17
C ALA A 15 6.18 -4.26 -12.60
N ALA A 16 5.76 -3.30 -13.43
CA ALA A 16 5.48 -1.93 -13.00
C ALA A 16 4.29 -1.86 -12.04
N GLN A 17 3.24 -2.67 -12.23
CA GLN A 17 2.12 -2.79 -11.30
C GLN A 17 2.58 -3.37 -9.96
N ALA A 18 3.31 -4.49 -9.98
CA ALA A 18 3.84 -5.13 -8.79
C ALA A 18 4.77 -4.20 -7.99
N GLN A 19 5.53 -3.34 -8.68
CA GLN A 19 6.34 -2.31 -8.02
C GLN A 19 5.48 -1.26 -7.31
N THR A 20 4.42 -0.76 -7.95
CA THR A 20 3.49 0.20 -7.32
C THR A 20 2.79 -0.44 -6.10
N GLN A 21 2.34 -1.69 -6.19
CA GLN A 21 1.74 -2.43 -5.07
C GLN A 21 2.73 -2.65 -3.92
N ARG A 22 3.98 -3.02 -4.23
CA ARG A 22 5.04 -3.14 -3.21
C ARG A 22 5.28 -1.82 -2.51
N HIS A 23 5.25 -0.70 -3.24
CA HIS A 23 5.42 0.63 -2.66
C HIS A 23 4.28 0.96 -1.68
N LEU A 24 3.02 0.70 -2.06
CA LEU A 24 1.88 0.87 -1.17
C LEU A 24 2.04 0.06 0.13
N GLY A 25 2.40 -1.22 0.01
CA GLY A 25 2.63 -2.07 1.19
C GLY A 25 3.82 -1.61 2.06
N VAL A 26 4.82 -0.92 1.49
CA VAL A 26 5.90 -0.30 2.29
C VAL A 26 5.36 0.88 3.10
N ILE A 27 4.53 1.74 2.50
CA ILE A 27 3.92 2.89 3.19
C ILE A 27 3.05 2.40 4.36
N GLU A 28 2.18 1.41 4.12
CA GLU A 28 1.33 0.83 5.16
C GLU A 28 2.14 0.28 6.34
N ARG A 29 3.22 -0.49 6.05
CA ARG A 29 4.11 -1.01 7.08
C ARG A 29 4.84 0.11 7.84
N GLN A 30 5.22 1.19 7.16
CA GLN A 30 5.86 2.34 7.81
C GLN A 30 4.89 3.08 8.74
N ILE A 31 3.64 3.27 8.31
CA ILE A 31 2.58 3.86 9.13
C ILE A 31 2.38 3.02 10.39
N ALA A 32 2.15 1.72 10.24
CA ALA A 32 1.95 0.81 11.37
C ALA A 32 3.15 0.78 12.33
N ALA A 33 4.36 0.65 11.80
CA ALA A 33 5.58 0.62 12.60
C ALA A 33 5.83 1.94 13.35
N ARG A 34 5.48 3.08 12.76
CA ARG A 34 5.63 4.40 13.40
C ARG A 34 4.56 4.64 14.45
N ALA A 35 3.30 4.29 14.17
CA ALA A 35 2.21 4.36 15.14
C ALA A 35 2.50 3.48 16.37
N ALA A 36 3.03 2.26 16.16
CA ALA A 36 3.43 1.37 17.25
C ALA A 36 4.52 2.00 18.13
N ARG A 37 5.56 2.60 17.52
CA ARG A 37 6.63 3.28 18.28
C ARG A 37 6.13 4.46 19.08
N LEU A 38 5.24 5.27 18.52
CA LEU A 38 4.63 6.41 19.22
C LEU A 38 3.84 5.93 20.43
N THR A 39 3.02 4.89 20.26
CA THR A 39 2.22 4.31 21.33
C THR A 39 3.09 3.72 22.44
N VAL A 40 4.16 2.98 22.10
CA VAL A 40 5.11 2.44 23.09
C VAL A 40 5.82 3.56 23.85
N THR A 41 6.19 4.64 23.16
CA THR A 41 6.84 5.79 23.80
C THR A 41 5.89 6.50 24.75
N ASP A 42 4.63 6.69 24.37
CA ASP A 42 3.61 7.29 25.24
C ASP A 42 3.29 6.39 26.45
N HIS A 43 3.19 5.08 26.23
CA HIS A 43 3.03 4.09 27.28
C HIS A 43 4.20 4.12 28.28
N ALA A 44 5.45 4.18 27.80
CA ALA A 44 6.63 4.30 28.65
C ALA A 44 6.61 5.60 29.48
N LYS A 45 6.18 6.72 28.88
CA LYS A 45 5.99 8.00 29.59
C LYS A 45 4.91 7.91 30.67
N ARG A 46 3.83 7.16 30.46
CA ARG A 46 2.81 6.96 31.50
C ARG A 46 3.33 6.11 32.65
N ARG A 47 4.12 5.07 32.35
CA ARG A 47 4.73 4.19 33.35
C ARG A 47 5.74 4.91 34.26
N GLN A 48 6.54 5.84 33.73
CA GLN A 48 7.45 6.64 34.58
C GLN A 48 6.69 7.56 35.56
N PHE A 49 5.45 7.95 35.23
CA PHE A 49 4.62 8.82 36.08
C PHE A 49 3.51 8.08 36.85
N GLY A 50 3.30 6.77 36.63
CA GLY A 50 2.23 5.99 37.24
C GLY A 50 2.66 4.57 37.61
N ARG A 51 2.32 4.13 38.82
CA ARG A 51 2.60 2.75 39.28
C ARG A 51 1.61 1.77 38.65
N SER A 52 2.12 0.85 37.84
CA SER A 52 1.43 -0.34 37.32
C SER A 52 0.61 -0.17 36.03
N ALA A 53 1.24 -0.48 34.90
CA ALA A 53 0.56 -1.11 33.77
C ALA A 53 1.57 -2.08 33.12
N SER A 54 1.27 -3.37 33.18
CA SER A 54 2.13 -4.45 32.65
C SER A 54 1.62 -5.01 31.31
N ARG A 55 0.52 -4.47 30.77
CA ARG A 55 -0.14 -5.01 29.57
C ARG A 55 -0.75 -3.87 28.73
N TRP A 56 -0.67 -4.02 27.41
CA TRP A 56 -1.35 -3.16 26.42
C TRP A 56 -2.83 -3.02 26.79
N THR A 57 -3.27 -1.78 26.99
CA THR A 57 -4.63 -1.45 27.43
C THR A 57 -5.48 -0.99 26.24
N ASN A 58 -6.81 -0.96 26.42
CA ASN A 58 -7.72 -0.37 25.43
C ASN A 58 -7.42 1.12 25.17
N ALA A 59 -6.84 1.83 26.14
CA ALA A 59 -6.40 3.21 25.95
C ALA A 59 -5.16 3.29 25.04
N ASP A 60 -4.22 2.35 25.18
CA ASP A 60 -3.06 2.24 24.28
C ASP A 60 -3.51 1.88 22.85
N GLU A 61 -4.46 0.96 22.70
CA GLU A 61 -5.04 0.62 21.39
C GLU A 61 -5.68 1.84 20.72
N ARG A 62 -6.47 2.62 21.45
CA ARG A 62 -7.10 3.83 20.91
C ARG A 62 -6.08 4.87 20.45
N LEU A 63 -4.98 5.04 21.18
CA LEU A 63 -3.90 5.96 20.79
C LEU A 63 -3.13 5.45 19.58
N PHE A 64 -2.89 4.14 19.52
CA PHE A 64 -2.33 3.51 18.34
C PHE A 64 -3.20 3.78 17.10
N GLN A 65 -4.51 3.56 17.18
CA GLN A 65 -5.44 3.85 16.08
C GLN A 65 -5.47 5.35 15.71
N GLN A 66 -5.38 6.25 16.69
CA GLN A 66 -5.27 7.70 16.43
C GLN A 66 -3.98 8.02 15.67
N HIS A 67 -2.84 7.49 16.09
CA HIS A 67 -1.58 7.68 15.38
C HIS A 67 -1.59 7.08 13.97
N VAL A 68 -2.23 5.92 13.78
CA VAL A 68 -2.45 5.34 12.44
C VAL A 68 -3.28 6.27 11.58
N ALA A 69 -4.37 6.83 12.10
CA ALA A 69 -5.23 7.76 11.36
C ALA A 69 -4.49 9.05 10.98
N GLU A 70 -3.75 9.65 11.91
CA GLU A 70 -2.95 10.85 11.66
C GLU A 70 -1.86 10.62 10.60
N LEU A 71 -1.13 9.51 10.72
CA LEU A 71 -0.06 9.17 9.77
C LEU A 71 -0.60 8.80 8.39
N THR A 72 -1.76 8.12 8.34
CA THR A 72 -2.46 7.84 7.09
C THR A 72 -2.91 9.14 6.44
N LEU A 73 -3.53 10.05 7.20
CA LEU A 73 -3.96 11.35 6.69
C LEU A 73 -2.79 12.16 6.12
N ALA A 74 -1.66 12.17 6.82
CA ALA A 74 -0.43 12.83 6.35
C ALA A 74 0.13 12.22 5.06
N ARG A 75 -0.23 10.97 4.73
CA ARG A 75 0.21 10.25 3.53
C ARG A 75 -0.92 10.02 2.51
N CYS A 76 -2.14 10.52 2.76
CA CYS A 76 -3.29 10.30 1.89
C CYS A 76 -2.99 10.68 0.43
N GLY A 77 -2.41 11.85 0.17
CA GLY A 77 -2.09 12.27 -1.20
C GLY A 77 -1.10 11.35 -1.92
N GLU A 78 -0.15 10.74 -1.20
CA GLU A 78 0.79 9.76 -1.77
C GLU A 78 0.09 8.42 -2.04
N ILE A 79 -0.73 7.95 -1.09
CA ILE A 79 -1.53 6.73 -1.23
C ILE A 79 -2.50 6.86 -2.41
N ASP A 80 -3.25 7.96 -2.48
CA ASP A 80 -4.20 8.25 -3.55
C ASP A 80 -3.52 8.30 -4.92
N ALA A 81 -2.35 8.94 -5.01
CA ALA A 81 -1.57 8.97 -6.24
C ALA A 81 -1.13 7.56 -6.69
N LEU A 82 -0.74 6.69 -5.75
CA LEU A 82 -0.39 5.30 -6.06
C LEU A 82 -1.60 4.47 -6.46
N LEU A 83 -2.76 4.67 -5.82
CA LEU A 83 -4.01 4.00 -6.18
C LEU A 83 -4.50 4.42 -7.57
N CYS A 84 -4.48 5.72 -7.89
CA CYS A 84 -4.78 6.21 -9.23
C CYS A 84 -3.80 5.66 -10.28
N LYS A 85 -2.52 5.49 -9.90
CA LYS A 85 -1.53 4.87 -10.79
C LYS A 85 -1.84 3.40 -11.03
N LEU A 86 -2.28 2.64 -10.02
CA LEU A 86 -2.68 1.25 -10.17
C LEU A 86 -3.89 1.11 -11.11
N ASP A 87 -4.94 1.92 -10.92
CA ASP A 87 -6.11 1.91 -11.81
C ASP A 87 -5.71 2.19 -13.27
N ARG A 88 -4.82 3.15 -13.51
CA ARG A 88 -4.28 3.41 -14.86
C ARG A 88 -3.48 2.22 -15.42
N GLN A 89 -2.67 1.56 -14.58
CA GLN A 89 -1.89 0.39 -14.99
C GLN A 89 -2.81 -0.79 -15.35
N GLU A 90 -3.88 -0.99 -14.57
CA GLU A 90 -4.87 -2.05 -14.79
C GLU A 90 -5.65 -1.84 -16.08
N ARG A 91 -6.13 -0.61 -16.34
CA ARG A 91 -6.79 -0.25 -17.60
C ARG A 91 -5.88 -0.48 -18.80
N ALA A 92 -4.64 0.00 -18.73
CA ALA A 92 -3.69 -0.18 -19.83
C ALA A 92 -3.40 -1.66 -20.12
N MET A 93 -3.30 -2.50 -19.10
CA MET A 93 -3.10 -3.95 -19.30
C MET A 93 -4.34 -4.63 -19.89
N ALA A 94 -5.54 -4.24 -19.46
CA ALA A 94 -6.80 -4.78 -20.00
C ALA A 94 -6.98 -4.39 -21.48
N GLU A 95 -6.73 -3.13 -21.83
CA GLU A 95 -6.72 -2.66 -23.22
C GLU A 95 -5.69 -3.42 -24.06
N PHE A 96 -4.48 -3.61 -23.53
CA PHE A 96 -3.43 -4.37 -24.24
C PHE A 96 -3.84 -5.84 -24.50
N GLN A 97 -4.48 -6.49 -23.53
CA GLN A 97 -4.96 -7.87 -23.67
C GLN A 97 -6.08 -7.97 -24.71
N THR A 98 -7.09 -7.09 -24.64
CA THR A 98 -8.20 -7.08 -25.60
C THR A 98 -7.77 -6.83 -27.04
N LEU A 99 -6.79 -5.94 -27.27
CA LEU A 99 -6.21 -5.69 -28.59
C LEU A 99 -5.46 -6.90 -29.14
N ASN A 100 -4.74 -7.63 -28.27
CA ASN A 100 -4.01 -8.83 -28.65
C ASN A 100 -4.94 -10.03 -28.91
N ASP A 101 -6.02 -10.17 -28.14
CA ASP A 101 -7.02 -11.23 -28.33
C ASP A 101 -7.85 -11.01 -29.61
N GLY A 102 -8.21 -9.76 -29.92
CA GLY A 102 -8.89 -9.39 -31.16
C GLY A 102 -8.03 -9.58 -32.43
N SER A 103 -6.71 -9.47 -32.31
CA SER A 103 -5.79 -9.73 -33.43
C SER A 103 -5.65 -11.21 -33.80
N SER A 104 -6.12 -12.14 -32.95
CA SER A 104 -6.15 -13.58 -33.24
C SER A 104 -7.43 -14.02 -34.00
N ALA A 105 -8.39 -13.12 -34.19
CA ALA A 105 -9.63 -13.36 -34.93
C ALA A 105 -9.69 -12.47 -36.18
N GLY A 106 -8.90 -12.81 -37.20
CA GLY A 106 -9.06 -12.32 -38.58
C GLY A 106 -9.53 -13.48 -39.49
N PRO A 107 -10.41 -13.21 -40.47
CA PRO A 107 -11.21 -14.20 -41.20
C PRO A 107 -10.44 -15.18 -42.08
#